data_AF-A0A7S1ATR2-F1
#
_entry.id   AF-A0A7S1ATR2-F1
#
_cell.length_a   1.000
_cell.length_b   1.000
_cell.length_c   1.000
_cell.angle_alpha   90.00
_cell.angle_beta   90.00
_cell.angle_gamma   90.00
#
_symmetry.space_group_name_H-M   'P 1'
#
loop_
_entity.id
_entity.type
_entity.pdbx_description
1 polymer ?
#
loop_
_entity_poly.entity_id
_entity_poly.type
_entity_poly.pdbx_seq_one_letter_code
_entity_poly.pdbx_strand_id
1 'polypeptide(L)'
;SEQLQDHWSNWCGKSSSLTETGFLEQMWPWVSDNLLQLVAEEQRGSPPSLAEDPSAWFRHFDYDDTGSLTKPQVARGCAKCCDLDSLAGKSSLGSRRAAVQRVRNVVEECWDSQRWATAVPLADFAAPKGLAFQLSRRLPWPPVVRRGESL
;
A
#
# COMPACT_ATOMS: atom_id res chain seq x y z
N SER A 1 6.63 10.52 10.51
CA SER A 1 5.19 10.15 10.59
C SER A 1 4.87 9.99 12.06
N GLU A 2 3.67 10.35 12.53
CA GLU A 2 3.25 10.19 13.94
C GLU A 2 3.56 8.78 14.48
N GLN A 3 3.30 7.74 13.69
CA GLN A 3 3.59 6.35 14.07
C GLN A 3 5.04 6.09 14.49
N LEU A 4 6.03 6.73 13.86
CA LEU A 4 7.45 6.56 14.22
C LEU A 4 7.80 7.28 15.53
N GLN A 5 7.14 8.40 15.83
CA GLN A 5 7.32 9.12 17.11
C GLN A 5 6.66 8.37 18.26
N ASP A 6 5.52 7.73 18.02
CA ASP A 6 4.84 6.88 19.00
C ASP A 6 5.68 5.64 19.32
N HIS A 7 6.24 4.99 18.30
CA HIS A 7 7.16 3.88 18.49
C HIS A 7 8.45 4.29 19.21
N TRP A 8 9.01 5.47 18.89
CA TRP A 8 10.22 5.98 19.55
C TRP A 8 10.05 6.15 21.06
N SER A 9 8.92 6.72 21.49
CA SER A 9 8.61 6.89 22.91
C SER A 9 8.47 5.54 23.61
N ASN A 10 7.86 4.54 22.96
CA ASN A 10 7.75 3.19 23.49
C ASN A 10 9.12 2.49 23.61
N TRP A 11 9.97 2.60 22.58
CA TRP A 11 11.30 1.98 22.57
C TRP A 11 12.23 2.58 23.63
N CYS A 12 12.12 3.88 23.89
CA CYS A 12 12.90 4.54 24.93
C CYS A 12 12.30 4.34 26.35
N GLY A 13 11.02 3.96 26.45
CA GLY A 13 10.33 3.77 27.72
C GLY A 13 10.31 5.06 28.55
N LYS A 14 10.91 5.02 29.75
CA LYS A 14 11.07 6.21 30.62
C LYS A 14 12.36 6.99 30.35
N SER A 15 13.25 6.47 29.51
CA SER A 15 14.50 7.12 29.14
C SER A 15 14.25 8.15 28.04
N SER A 16 15.04 9.21 28.02
CA SER A 16 15.11 10.15 26.89
C SER A 16 15.95 9.61 25.72
N SER A 17 16.57 8.44 25.89
CA SER A 17 17.46 7.80 24.93
C SER A 17 17.19 6.31 24.79
N LEU A 18 17.48 5.76 23.62
CA LEU A 18 17.33 4.34 23.32
C LEU A 18 18.40 3.54 24.06
N THR A 19 17.98 2.70 25.01
CA THR A 19 18.87 1.78 25.72
C THR A 19 19.12 0.52 24.90
N GLU A 20 20.15 -0.25 25.24
CA GLU A 20 20.43 -1.55 24.60
C GLU A 20 19.23 -2.50 24.69
N THR A 21 18.57 -2.57 25.86
CA THR A 21 17.34 -3.34 26.05
C THR A 21 16.20 -2.81 25.18
N GLY A 22 16.00 -1.49 25.13
CA GLY A 22 14.98 -0.88 24.26
C GLY A 22 15.24 -1.15 22.77
N PHE A 23 16.50 -1.18 22.37
CA PHE A 23 16.91 -1.55 21.02
C PHE A 23 16.61 -3.03 20.74
N LEU A 24 17.13 -3.95 21.54
CA LEU A 24 17.05 -5.40 21.26
C LEU A 24 15.65 -5.98 21.45
N GLU A 25 14.90 -5.53 22.46
CA GLU A 25 13.62 -6.15 22.83
C GLU A 25 12.42 -5.46 22.19
N GLN A 26 12.54 -4.19 21.79
CA GLN A 26 11.41 -3.44 21.22
C GLN A 26 11.64 -2.97 19.79
N MET A 27 12.73 -2.23 19.53
CA MET A 27 12.98 -1.68 18.20
C MET A 27 13.38 -2.78 17.20
N TRP A 28 14.28 -3.68 17.57
CA TRP A 28 14.84 -4.68 16.67
C TRP A 28 13.81 -5.65 16.12
N PRO A 29 12.88 -6.22 16.91
CA PRO A 29 11.81 -7.07 16.37
C PRO A 29 10.97 -6.31 15.33
N TRP A 30 10.59 -5.06 15.63
CA TRP A 30 9.85 -4.22 14.68
C TRP A 30 10.65 -3.97 13.40
N VAL A 31 11.93 -3.59 13.51
CA VAL A 31 12.80 -3.34 12.35
C VAL A 31 12.99 -4.61 11.53
N SER A 32 13.27 -5.75 12.19
CA SER A 32 13.45 -7.05 11.55
C SER A 32 12.21 -7.48 10.78
N ASP A 33 11.02 -7.36 11.38
CA ASP A 33 9.75 -7.69 10.73
C ASP A 33 9.49 -6.79 9.52
N ASN A 34 9.78 -5.49 9.64
CA ASN A 34 9.65 -4.55 8.52
C ASN A 34 10.66 -4.86 7.39
N LEU A 35 11.90 -5.24 7.73
CA LEU A 35 12.91 -5.65 6.75
C LEU A 35 12.50 -6.95 6.04
N LEU A 36 11.98 -7.94 6.76
CA LEU A 36 11.46 -9.17 6.17
C LEU A 36 10.29 -8.89 5.22
N GLN A 37 9.38 -8.00 5.59
CA GLN A 37 8.31 -7.56 4.70
C GLN A 37 8.85 -6.88 3.44
N LEU A 38 9.84 -5.99 3.55
CA LEU A 38 10.47 -5.33 2.40
C LEU A 38 11.15 -6.35 1.47
N VAL A 39 11.87 -7.33 2.01
CA VAL A 39 12.51 -8.40 1.22
C VAL A 39 11.47 -9.27 0.53
N ALA A 40 10.40 -9.67 1.24
CA ALA A 40 9.31 -10.44 0.65
C ALA A 40 8.60 -9.66 -0.48
N GLU A 41 8.42 -8.35 -0.30
CA GLU A 41 7.86 -7.47 -1.33
C GLU A 41 8.79 -7.40 -2.57
N GLU A 42 10.11 -7.29 -2.40
CA GLU A 42 11.06 -7.26 -3.52
C GLU A 42 11.06 -8.58 -4.32
N GLN A 43 10.93 -9.72 -3.64
CA GLN A 43 10.87 -11.04 -4.27
C GLN A 43 9.58 -11.29 -5.08
N ARG A 44 8.46 -10.61 -4.75
CA ARG A 44 7.19 -10.74 -5.49
C ARG A 44 7.24 -10.12 -6.89
N GLY A 45 8.26 -9.31 -7.19
CA GLY A 45 8.45 -8.68 -8.49
C GLY A 45 7.47 -7.54 -8.77
N SER A 46 7.35 -7.15 -10.04
CA SER A 46 6.44 -6.07 -10.44
C SER A 46 4.97 -6.50 -10.28
N PRO A 47 4.11 -5.67 -9.67
CA PRO A 47 2.70 -5.97 -9.53
C PRO A 47 2.01 -6.06 -10.90
N PRO A 48 1.02 -6.96 -11.06
CA PRO A 48 0.17 -7.03 -12.25
C PRO A 48 -0.57 -5.71 -12.52
N SER A 49 -1.13 -5.53 -13.72
CA SER A 49 -2.00 -4.38 -14.01
C SER A 49 -3.36 -4.55 -13.33
N LEU A 50 -3.77 -3.58 -12.51
CA LEU A 50 -5.09 -3.58 -11.86
C LEU A 50 -6.24 -3.61 -12.88
N ALA A 51 -6.04 -2.96 -14.03
CA ALA A 51 -7.06 -2.86 -15.07
C ALA A 51 -7.17 -4.12 -15.93
N GLU A 52 -6.06 -4.84 -16.17
CA GLU A 52 -6.05 -6.03 -17.02
C GLU A 52 -6.28 -7.32 -16.25
N ASP A 53 -5.69 -7.44 -15.05
CA ASP A 53 -5.85 -8.62 -14.19
C ASP A 53 -6.01 -8.21 -12.72
N PRO A 54 -7.22 -7.76 -12.33
CA PRO A 54 -7.50 -7.37 -10.94
C PRO A 54 -7.34 -8.54 -9.96
N SER A 55 -7.51 -9.79 -10.42
CA SER A 55 -7.40 -10.96 -9.55
C SER A 55 -5.94 -11.31 -9.24
N ALA A 56 -5.03 -11.17 -10.21
CA ALA A 56 -3.61 -11.30 -9.96
C ALA A 56 -3.07 -10.11 -9.15
N TRP A 57 -3.53 -8.88 -9.44
CA TRP A 57 -3.21 -7.71 -8.62
C TRP A 57 -3.61 -7.93 -7.16
N PHE A 58 -4.82 -8.43 -6.92
CA PHE A 58 -5.32 -8.73 -5.59
C PHE A 58 -4.39 -9.69 -4.84
N ARG A 59 -4.10 -10.84 -5.45
CA ARG A 59 -3.21 -11.86 -4.86
C ARG A 59 -1.81 -11.35 -4.60
N HIS A 60 -1.32 -10.43 -5.44
CA HIS A 60 0.00 -9.81 -5.24
C HIS A 60 0.07 -8.98 -3.95
N PHE A 61 -1.03 -8.30 -3.58
CA PHE A 61 -1.11 -7.41 -2.41
C PHE A 61 -1.78 -8.02 -1.17
N ASP A 62 -2.30 -9.24 -1.27
CA ASP A 62 -2.75 -10.05 -0.13
C ASP A 62 -1.51 -10.63 0.56
N TYR A 63 -0.90 -9.82 1.43
CA TYR A 63 0.39 -10.15 2.05
C TYR A 63 0.29 -11.33 3.01
N ASP A 64 -0.85 -11.45 3.67
CA ASP A 64 -1.19 -12.46 4.69
C ASP A 64 -2.01 -13.63 4.13
N ASP A 65 -2.26 -13.65 2.81
CA ASP A 65 -2.98 -14.73 2.09
C ASP A 65 -4.34 -15.06 2.73
N THR A 66 -5.06 -14.02 3.14
CA THR A 66 -6.36 -14.17 3.84
C THR A 66 -7.52 -14.33 2.86
N GLY A 67 -7.29 -14.15 1.56
CA GLY A 67 -8.32 -14.10 0.54
C GLY A 67 -9.11 -12.78 0.55
N SER A 68 -8.66 -11.79 1.32
CA SER A 68 -9.30 -10.49 1.51
C SER A 68 -8.24 -9.38 1.58
N LEU A 69 -8.50 -8.21 1.02
CA LEU A 69 -7.62 -7.06 1.18
C LEU A 69 -8.17 -6.09 2.21
N THR A 70 -7.38 -5.78 3.21
CA THR A 70 -7.62 -4.65 4.10
C THR A 70 -7.47 -3.34 3.34
N LYS A 71 -8.16 -2.29 3.81
CA LYS A 71 -8.04 -0.95 3.22
C LYS A 71 -6.57 -0.45 3.13
N PRO A 72 -5.70 -0.66 4.15
CA PRO A 72 -4.28 -0.34 4.03
C PRO A 72 -3.53 -1.11 2.93
N GLN A 73 -3.84 -2.39 2.70
CA GLN A 73 -3.25 -3.17 1.60
C GLN A 73 -3.66 -2.60 0.24
N VAL A 74 -4.94 -2.26 0.06
CA VAL A 74 -5.44 -1.60 -1.16
C VAL A 74 -4.73 -0.26 -1.38
N ALA A 75 -4.67 0.60 -0.36
CA ALA A 75 -4.02 1.90 -0.46
C ALA A 75 -2.52 1.79 -0.78
N ARG A 76 -1.82 0.82 -0.18
CA ARG A 76 -0.41 0.54 -0.48
C ARG A 76 -0.24 0.09 -1.93
N GLY A 77 -1.07 -0.84 -2.40
CA GLY A 77 -1.04 -1.30 -3.78
C GLY A 77 -1.28 -0.16 -4.77
N CYS A 78 -2.32 0.65 -4.53
CA CYS A 78 -2.60 1.83 -5.36
C CYS A 78 -1.40 2.78 -5.40
N ALA A 79 -0.81 3.12 -4.26
CA ALA A 79 0.33 4.04 -4.19
C ALA A 79 1.59 3.50 -4.89
N LYS A 80 1.78 2.17 -4.93
CA LYS A 80 2.88 1.53 -5.66
C LYS A 80 2.64 1.48 -7.16
N CYS A 81 1.39 1.29 -7.58
CA CYS A 81 1.05 1.04 -8.96
C CYS A 81 0.61 2.29 -9.73
N CYS A 82 0.17 3.37 -9.08
CA CYS A 82 -0.28 4.59 -9.75
C CYS A 82 0.89 5.51 -10.12
N ASP A 83 0.65 6.37 -11.12
CA ASP A 83 1.55 7.46 -11.45
C ASP A 83 1.41 8.58 -10.41
N LEU A 84 2.22 8.49 -9.35
CA LEU A 84 2.22 9.47 -8.28
C LEU A 84 2.66 10.86 -8.78
N ASP A 85 3.49 10.97 -9.82
CA ASP A 85 3.98 12.26 -10.32
C ASP A 85 2.83 13.03 -10.98
N SER A 86 1.97 12.32 -11.72
CA SER A 86 0.71 12.87 -12.23
C SER A 86 -0.24 13.35 -11.11
N LEU A 87 -0.21 12.72 -9.93
CA LEU A 87 -1.03 13.12 -8.76
C LEU A 87 -0.40 14.25 -7.93
N ALA A 88 0.93 14.35 -7.96
CA ALA A 88 1.73 15.21 -7.11
C ALA A 88 1.62 16.68 -7.57
N GLY A 89 1.61 16.93 -8.88
CA GLY A 89 1.72 18.29 -9.43
C GLY A 89 3.16 18.81 -9.41
N LYS A 90 3.40 20.01 -9.96
CA LYS A 90 4.73 20.50 -10.40
C LYS A 90 5.78 20.84 -9.30
N SER A 91 5.58 20.50 -8.03
CA SER A 91 6.61 20.71 -6.96
C SER A 91 7.16 19.36 -6.49
N SER A 92 8.32 19.27 -5.84
CA SER A 92 9.07 17.99 -5.77
C SER A 92 8.96 17.19 -4.45
N LEU A 93 8.64 17.80 -3.29
CA LEU A 93 8.65 17.06 -2.00
C LEU A 93 7.34 17.12 -1.21
N GLY A 94 6.65 18.27 -1.16
CA GLY A 94 5.26 18.34 -0.64
C GLY A 94 4.27 17.55 -1.52
N SER A 95 4.67 17.35 -2.76
CA SER A 95 3.95 16.73 -3.86
C SER A 95 3.70 15.24 -3.66
N ARG A 96 4.73 14.46 -3.26
CA ARG A 96 4.58 12.99 -3.12
C ARG A 96 3.71 12.62 -1.91
N ARG A 97 3.84 13.35 -0.80
CA ARG A 97 2.94 13.17 0.35
C ARG A 97 1.50 13.52 -0.03
N ALA A 98 1.30 14.62 -0.76
CA ALA A 98 -0.02 14.99 -1.26
C ALA A 98 -0.59 13.95 -2.24
N ALA A 99 0.24 13.37 -3.12
CA ALA A 99 -0.16 12.30 -4.03
C ALA A 99 -0.62 11.06 -3.27
N VAL A 100 0.16 10.60 -2.28
CA VAL A 100 -0.22 9.47 -1.43
C VAL A 100 -1.50 9.77 -0.65
N GLN A 101 -1.68 11.00 -0.16
CA GLN A 101 -2.91 11.40 0.50
C GLN A 101 -4.11 11.37 -0.45
N ARG A 102 -3.93 11.79 -1.71
CA ARG A 102 -4.95 11.65 -2.76
C ARG A 102 -5.33 10.20 -3.01
N VAL A 103 -4.34 9.30 -3.10
CA VAL A 103 -4.59 7.86 -3.23
C VAL A 103 -5.45 7.35 -2.07
N ARG A 104 -5.11 7.72 -0.84
CA ARG A 104 -5.89 7.33 0.35
C ARG A 104 -7.32 7.83 0.28
N ASN A 105 -7.52 9.09 -0.08
CA ASN A 105 -8.86 9.68 -0.20
C ASN A 105 -9.70 8.93 -1.26
N VAL A 106 -9.12 8.62 -2.42
CA VAL A 106 -9.83 7.87 -3.48
C VAL A 106 -10.18 6.46 -3.01
N VAL A 107 -9.27 5.78 -2.30
CA VAL A 107 -9.57 4.46 -1.72
C VAL A 107 -10.70 4.56 -0.69
N GLU A 108 -10.69 5.58 0.17
CA GLU A 108 -11.75 5.83 1.15
C GLU A 108 -13.11 6.06 0.48
N GLU A 109 -13.16 6.89 -0.56
CA GLU A 109 -14.39 7.20 -1.31
C GLU A 109 -14.96 6.00 -2.08
N CYS A 110 -14.11 5.07 -2.49
CA CYS A 110 -14.52 3.83 -3.16
C CYS A 110 -14.87 2.72 -2.17
N TRP A 111 -14.52 2.88 -0.90
CA TRP A 111 -14.69 1.84 0.10
C TRP A 111 -16.12 1.83 0.63
N ASP A 112 -16.81 0.71 0.43
CA ASP A 112 -18.12 0.48 1.04
C ASP A 112 -17.94 -0.08 2.46
N SER A 113 -18.05 0.78 3.47
CA SER A 113 -17.88 0.36 4.88
C SER A 113 -19.02 -0.51 5.41
N GLN A 114 -20.19 -0.50 4.76
CA GLN A 114 -21.29 -1.38 5.14
C GLN A 114 -21.06 -2.81 4.64
N ARG A 115 -20.45 -2.95 3.46
CA ARG A 115 -20.14 -4.24 2.86
C ARG A 115 -18.78 -4.80 3.29
N TRP A 116 -17.79 -3.92 3.47
CA TRP A 116 -16.39 -4.27 3.73
C TRP A 116 -15.92 -3.62 5.03
N ALA A 117 -16.48 -4.07 6.16
CA ALA A 117 -16.19 -3.48 7.47
C ALA A 117 -14.68 -3.43 7.78
N THR A 118 -13.93 -4.47 7.41
CA THR A 118 -12.50 -4.59 7.69
C THR A 118 -11.66 -4.88 6.43
N ALA A 119 -12.20 -5.69 5.52
CA ALA A 119 -11.52 -6.10 4.30
C ALA A 119 -12.50 -6.41 3.16
N VAL A 120 -12.03 -6.30 1.92
CA VAL A 120 -12.79 -6.62 0.70
C VAL A 120 -12.37 -8.00 0.18
N PRO A 121 -13.30 -8.95 0.00
CA PRO A 121 -12.97 -10.26 -0.57
C PRO A 121 -12.72 -10.17 -2.08
N LEU A 122 -11.98 -11.13 -2.64
CA LEU A 122 -11.66 -11.16 -4.07
C LEU A 122 -12.89 -11.03 -4.98
N ALA A 123 -13.99 -11.71 -4.63
CA ALA A 123 -15.22 -11.67 -5.43
C ALA A 123 -15.78 -10.25 -5.58
N ASP A 124 -15.72 -9.45 -4.52
CA ASP A 124 -16.22 -8.08 -4.51
C ASP A 124 -15.22 -7.10 -5.12
N PHE A 125 -13.93 -7.39 -4.95
CA PHE A 125 -12.86 -6.61 -5.53
C PHE A 125 -12.87 -6.68 -7.05
N ALA A 126 -12.92 -7.90 -7.60
CA ALA A 126 -12.81 -8.18 -9.04
C ALA A 126 -14.16 -8.23 -9.77
N ALA A 127 -15.29 -8.10 -9.07
CA ALA A 127 -16.62 -8.07 -9.68
C ALA A 127 -16.73 -6.99 -10.78
N PRO A 128 -17.64 -7.16 -11.75
CA PRO A 128 -18.04 -6.08 -12.64
C PRO A 128 -18.50 -4.87 -11.82
N LYS A 129 -17.81 -3.73 -11.93
CA LYS A 129 -18.01 -2.51 -11.10
C LYS A 129 -17.62 -2.65 -9.61
N GLY A 130 -16.88 -3.71 -9.27
CA GLY A 130 -16.24 -3.91 -7.97
C GLY A 130 -15.14 -2.90 -7.69
N LEU A 131 -14.47 -3.04 -6.53
CA LEU A 131 -13.51 -2.03 -6.07
C LEU A 131 -12.39 -1.78 -7.09
N ALA A 132 -11.86 -2.82 -7.74
CA ALA A 132 -10.81 -2.68 -8.75
C ALA A 132 -11.25 -1.78 -9.92
N PHE A 133 -12.48 -1.93 -10.40
CA PHE A 133 -13.04 -1.11 -11.47
C PHE A 133 -13.21 0.35 -11.05
N GLN A 134 -13.59 0.60 -9.80
CA GLN A 134 -13.75 1.98 -9.32
C GLN A 134 -12.40 2.68 -9.19
N LEU A 135 -11.40 1.99 -8.64
CA LEU A 135 -10.04 2.49 -8.51
C LEU A 135 -9.39 2.71 -9.89
N SER A 136 -9.61 1.79 -10.84
CA SER A 136 -9.07 1.90 -12.20
C SER A 136 -9.51 3.18 -12.92
N ARG A 137 -10.71 3.68 -12.59
CA ARG A 137 -11.28 4.90 -13.19
C ARG A 137 -10.89 6.21 -12.50
N ARG A 138 -10.43 6.16 -11.24
CA ARG A 138 -10.21 7.36 -10.42
C ARG A 138 -8.74 7.70 -10.18
N LEU A 139 -7.85 6.73 -10.32
CA LEU A 139 -6.41 6.93 -10.18
C LEU A 139 -5.72 6.92 -11.55
N PRO A 140 -4.62 7.68 -11.72
CA PRO A 140 -3.80 7.59 -12.91
C PRO A 140 -2.95 6.33 -12.82
N TRP A 141 -3.20 5.37 -13.70
CA TRP A 141 -2.40 4.15 -13.81
C TRP A 141 -1.38 4.33 -14.93
N PRO A 142 -0.14 3.88 -14.74
CA PRO A 142 0.85 3.87 -15.80
C PRO A 142 0.31 3.06 -16.99
N PRO A 143 0.69 3.44 -18.21
CA PRO A 143 0.32 2.67 -19.40
C PRO A 143 0.84 1.24 -19.25
N VAL A 144 0.05 0.27 -19.70
CA VAL A 144 0.46 -1.12 -19.71
C VAL A 144 1.68 -1.25 -20.63
N VAL A 145 2.85 -1.48 -20.06
CA VAL A 145 4.05 -1.81 -20.83
C VAL A 145 3.89 -3.25 -21.31
N ARG A 146 3.39 -3.42 -22.53
CA ARG A 146 3.38 -4.73 -23.18
C ARG A 146 4.84 -5.12 -23.45
N ARG A 147 5.34 -6.14 -22.75
CA ARG A 147 6.64 -6.73 -23.04
C ARG A 147 6.65 -7.21 -24.50
N GLY A 148 7.29 -6.45 -25.39
CA GLY A 148 7.35 -6.74 -26.82
C GLY A 148 7.65 -5.55 -27.74
N GLU A 149 7.41 -4.31 -27.31
CA GLU A 149 7.79 -3.13 -28.11
C GLU A 149 9.20 -2.67 -27.71
N SER A 150 10.20 -3.33 -28.32
CA SER A 150 11.55 -2.76 -28.42
C SER A 150 11.55 -1.76 -29.57
N LEU A 151 11.96 -0.52 -29.29
CA LEU A 151 12.44 0.40 -30.32
C LEU A 151 13.84 -0.01 -30.77
#